data_AF-A0A0N6W5X2-F1
#
_entry.id   AF-A0A0N6W5X2-F1
#
_cell.length_a   1.000
_cell.length_b   1.000
_cell.length_c   1.000
_cell.angle_alpha   90.00
_cell.angle_beta   90.00
_cell.angle_gamma   90.00
#
_symmetry.space_group_name_H-M   'P 1'
#
loop_
_entity.id
_entity.type
_entity.pdbx_description
1 polymer ?
#
loop_
_entity_poly.entity_id
_entity_poly.type
_entity_poly.pdbx_seq_one_letter_code
_entity_poly.pdbx_strand_id
1 'polypeptide(L)'
;MTHAMLKGSNVPLQATTVRAVLRWTPGQGVPDVDASALLLGPDDRVRSDEDFVFYNQPRHPSGQVWRLGKKRVAEGLTDTIQTDLSGVEPSVGRILLVASADGVAFDRVTSLRILLYDAAAADAEPLAHFDVKPETGQETALICGELYRRGDVWKFRALGEGYSNGLKGLATDFGISVDESEGADDPVSAPRPEAVQPAPAPSRSAPEQPTPPQPAPAHSASAPPVVGPEQPTAVQPLPGASRPLPPEQPTAVPAQPAYGYPQQPAAAQPSYGYPPAAAGRPGYGYPQAPATAGVTGAQSGYGYPQPVTGAPDPDFRLPPQGPQFIGR
;
A
#
# COMPACT_ATOMS: atom_id res chain seq x y z
N MET A 1 21.68 3.14 -12.45
CA MET A 1 21.31 4.53 -12.13
C MET A 1 20.05 4.51 -11.30
N THR A 2 20.04 5.23 -10.20
CA THR A 2 18.89 5.38 -9.30
C THR A 2 17.84 6.29 -9.92
N HIS A 3 16.58 5.85 -9.99
CA HIS A 3 15.48 6.68 -10.51
C HIS A 3 14.85 7.51 -9.39
N ALA A 4 14.98 8.83 -9.44
CA ALA A 4 14.16 9.72 -8.62
C ALA A 4 12.75 9.78 -9.22
N MET A 5 11.72 9.48 -8.42
CA MET A 5 10.35 9.39 -8.88
C MET A 5 9.50 10.58 -8.42
N LEU A 6 8.51 10.92 -9.23
CA LEU A 6 7.43 11.83 -8.88
C LEU A 6 6.16 11.02 -8.60
N LYS A 7 5.21 11.61 -7.86
CA LYS A 7 3.89 11.01 -7.66
C LYS A 7 3.26 10.64 -9.01
N GLY A 8 2.80 9.41 -9.13
CA GLY A 8 2.23 8.81 -10.35
C GLY A 8 3.25 8.18 -11.32
N SER A 9 4.55 8.48 -11.18
CA SER A 9 5.58 7.89 -12.05
C SER A 9 5.73 6.38 -11.78
N ASN A 10 6.18 5.65 -12.80
CA ASN A 10 6.47 4.22 -12.68
C ASN A 10 7.78 3.83 -13.36
N VAL A 11 8.41 2.77 -12.86
CA VAL A 11 9.67 2.22 -13.36
C VAL A 11 9.56 0.70 -13.47
N PRO A 12 10.04 0.08 -14.57
CA PRO A 12 10.12 -1.37 -14.66
C PRO A 12 11.16 -1.95 -13.69
N LEU A 13 10.83 -3.08 -13.09
CA LEU A 13 11.70 -3.80 -12.17
C LEU A 13 12.29 -5.00 -12.89
N GLN A 14 13.61 -5.05 -12.97
CA GLN A 14 14.35 -6.21 -13.50
C GLN A 14 14.80 -7.17 -12.39
N ALA A 15 14.69 -6.76 -11.13
CA ALA A 15 15.03 -7.56 -9.97
C ALA A 15 13.96 -8.64 -9.73
N THR A 16 14.41 -9.86 -9.41
CA THR A 16 13.52 -10.97 -9.01
C THR A 16 13.01 -10.78 -7.59
N THR A 17 13.84 -10.21 -6.73
CA THR A 17 13.50 -9.92 -5.33
C THR A 17 13.76 -8.45 -5.06
N VAL A 18 12.75 -7.75 -4.58
CA VAL A 18 12.79 -6.31 -4.30
C VAL A 18 12.72 -6.09 -2.80
N ARG A 19 13.52 -5.15 -2.31
CA ARG A 19 13.50 -4.67 -0.94
C ARG A 19 13.06 -3.22 -0.91
N ALA A 20 11.84 -2.98 -0.44
CA ALA A 20 11.29 -1.66 -0.21
C ALA A 20 11.62 -1.20 1.21
N VAL A 21 12.40 -0.14 1.33
CA VAL A 21 12.83 0.46 2.60
C VAL A 21 12.10 1.79 2.75
N LEU A 22 11.21 1.88 3.74
CA LEU A 22 10.74 3.16 4.24
C LEU A 22 11.82 3.76 5.12
N ARG A 23 12.09 5.05 4.96
CA ARG A 23 13.05 5.81 5.77
C ARG A 23 12.45 7.14 6.18
N TRP A 24 12.63 7.51 7.44
CA TRP A 24 12.21 8.81 7.98
C TRP A 24 13.20 9.31 9.02
N THR A 25 13.20 10.63 9.25
CA THR A 25 14.05 11.25 10.27
C THR A 25 13.35 11.21 11.62
N PRO A 26 13.94 10.56 12.65
CA PRO A 26 13.39 10.59 14.00
C PRO A 26 13.60 11.96 14.65
N GLY A 27 12.71 12.35 15.57
CA GLY A 27 12.80 13.62 16.28
C GLY A 27 11.77 13.72 17.40
N GLN A 28 11.84 14.80 18.17
CA GLN A 28 10.86 15.06 19.21
C GLN A 28 9.47 15.25 18.59
N GLY A 29 8.50 14.45 19.01
CA GLY A 29 7.13 14.50 18.50
C GLY A 29 6.92 13.85 17.13
N VAL A 30 7.96 13.25 16.54
CA VAL A 30 7.83 12.42 15.33
C VAL A 30 7.28 11.05 15.76
N PRO A 31 6.17 10.57 15.16
CA PRO A 31 5.63 9.27 15.50
C PRO A 31 6.52 8.13 15.01
N ASP A 32 6.29 6.95 15.58
CA ASP A 32 6.84 5.73 15.02
C ASP A 32 6.07 5.36 13.74
N VAL A 33 6.80 4.96 12.70
CA VAL A 33 6.23 4.62 11.39
C VAL A 33 6.39 3.12 11.18
N ASP A 34 5.31 2.45 10.80
CA ASP A 34 5.28 1.04 10.46
C ASP A 34 5.08 0.85 8.95
N ALA A 35 5.93 0.01 8.35
CA ALA A 35 5.75 -0.49 7.00
C ALA A 35 4.80 -1.69 7.01
N SER A 36 3.81 -1.67 6.14
CA SER A 36 2.92 -2.79 5.87
C SER A 36 2.80 -3.02 4.37
N ALA A 37 2.36 -4.21 3.97
CA ALA A 37 2.08 -4.54 2.58
C ALA A 37 0.73 -5.24 2.42
N LEU A 38 -0.04 -4.84 1.42
CA LEU A 38 -1.32 -5.47 1.06
C LEU A 38 -1.18 -6.10 -0.32
N LEU A 39 -1.42 -7.41 -0.41
CA LEU A 39 -1.43 -8.15 -1.67
C LEU A 39 -2.85 -8.10 -2.24
N LEU A 40 -2.99 -7.59 -3.46
CA LEU A 40 -4.29 -7.39 -4.09
C LEU A 40 -4.48 -8.34 -5.28
N GLY A 41 -5.68 -8.91 -5.32
CA GLY A 41 -6.20 -9.73 -6.38
C GLY A 41 -6.54 -8.94 -7.66
N PRO A 42 -7.16 -9.60 -8.65
CA PRO A 42 -7.56 -8.97 -9.92
C PRO A 42 -8.70 -7.96 -9.78
N ASP A 43 -9.41 -7.96 -8.66
CA ASP A 43 -10.50 -7.05 -8.30
C ASP A 43 -10.02 -5.86 -7.46
N ASP A 44 -8.70 -5.72 -7.28
CA ASP A 44 -8.07 -4.69 -6.44
C ASP A 44 -8.46 -4.78 -4.97
N ARG A 45 -8.79 -5.98 -4.50
CA ARG A 45 -9.05 -6.28 -3.09
C ARG A 45 -8.15 -7.40 -2.60
N VAL A 46 -8.01 -7.50 -1.29
CA VAL A 46 -7.39 -8.67 -0.67
C VAL A 46 -8.26 -9.91 -0.90
N ARG A 47 -7.65 -11.08 -1.04
CA ARG A 47 -8.38 -12.36 -1.21
C ARG A 47 -8.82 -12.92 0.15
N SER A 48 -8.03 -12.65 1.19
CA SER A 48 -8.28 -12.96 2.59
C SER A 48 -7.52 -11.97 3.48
N ASP A 49 -7.82 -11.95 4.79
CA ASP A 49 -7.06 -11.13 5.74
C ASP A 49 -5.57 -11.52 5.80
N GLU A 50 -5.22 -12.72 5.33
CA GLU A 50 -3.84 -13.20 5.26
C GLU A 50 -2.98 -12.47 4.21
N ASP A 51 -3.62 -11.83 3.21
CA ASP A 51 -2.95 -10.99 2.20
C ASP A 51 -2.42 -9.66 2.79
N PHE A 52 -2.57 -9.45 4.10
CA PHE A 52 -2.04 -8.31 4.81
C PHE A 52 -0.78 -8.66 5.62
N VAL A 53 0.34 -8.07 5.23
CA VAL A 53 1.62 -8.19 5.94
C VAL A 53 1.86 -6.93 6.77
N PHE A 54 1.95 -7.08 8.09
CA PHE A 54 2.13 -5.98 9.03
C PHE A 54 2.94 -6.46 10.25
N TYR A 55 3.04 -5.66 11.31
CA TYR A 55 3.90 -6.00 12.44
C TYR A 55 3.51 -7.29 13.18
N ASN A 56 2.21 -7.61 13.29
CA ASN A 56 1.73 -8.82 13.97
C ASN A 56 1.75 -10.05 13.05
N GLN A 57 1.70 -9.83 11.73
CA GLN A 57 1.83 -10.85 10.69
C GLN A 57 2.97 -10.46 9.74
N PRO A 58 4.25 -10.63 10.15
CA PRO A 58 5.38 -10.13 9.38
C PRO A 58 5.68 -10.93 8.12
N ARG A 59 4.95 -12.01 7.83
CA ARG A 59 5.17 -12.86 6.66
C ARG A 59 3.84 -13.31 6.07
N HIS A 60 3.71 -13.16 4.75
CA HIS A 60 2.58 -13.71 4.00
C HIS A 60 2.66 -15.24 3.95
N PRO A 61 1.52 -15.98 3.98
CA PRO A 61 1.54 -17.46 3.94
C PRO A 61 2.27 -18.05 2.72
N SER A 62 2.26 -17.39 1.56
CA SER A 62 3.04 -17.85 0.40
C SER A 62 4.55 -17.73 0.58
N GLY A 63 5.02 -16.99 1.59
CA GLY A 63 6.44 -16.77 1.88
C GLY A 63 7.11 -15.76 0.94
N GLN A 64 6.39 -15.20 -0.02
CA GLN A 64 6.94 -14.31 -1.05
C GLN A 64 7.00 -12.85 -0.61
N VAL A 65 6.26 -12.45 0.42
CA VAL A 65 6.29 -11.10 0.99
C VAL A 65 6.51 -11.20 2.48
N TRP A 66 7.49 -10.45 3.00
CA TRP A 66 7.75 -10.39 4.43
C TRP A 66 8.36 -9.06 4.85
N ARG A 67 8.07 -8.68 6.09
CA ARG A 67 8.65 -7.53 6.78
C ARG A 67 9.93 -7.96 7.50
N LEU A 68 11.02 -7.25 7.24
CA LEU A 68 12.29 -7.40 7.98
C LEU A 68 12.31 -6.58 9.28
N GLY A 69 11.39 -5.62 9.41
CA GLY A 69 11.20 -4.82 10.61
C GLY A 69 12.07 -3.57 10.65
N LYS A 70 11.95 -2.85 11.78
CA LYS A 70 12.55 -1.54 11.96
C LYS A 70 14.04 -1.63 12.29
N LYS A 71 14.82 -0.71 11.71
CA LYS A 71 16.25 -0.54 12.00
C LYS A 71 16.61 0.94 12.08
N ARG A 72 17.54 1.27 12.97
CA ARG A 72 18.16 2.60 13.02
C ARG A 72 19.44 2.59 12.20
N VAL A 73 19.53 3.51 11.25
CA VAL A 73 20.71 3.74 10.39
C VAL A 73 21.22 5.17 10.60
N ALA A 74 22.37 5.52 10.02
CA ALA A 74 22.95 6.85 10.17
C ALA A 74 22.03 7.96 9.62
N GLU A 75 21.26 7.64 8.57
CA GLU A 75 20.38 8.57 7.87
C GLU A 75 18.97 8.68 8.50
N GLY A 76 18.63 7.86 9.50
CA GLY A 76 17.32 7.89 10.14
C GLY A 76 16.82 6.54 10.67
N LEU A 77 15.52 6.45 10.87
CA LEU A 77 14.83 5.18 11.13
C LEU A 77 14.35 4.60 9.81
N THR A 78 14.33 3.28 9.76
CA THR A 78 13.90 2.52 8.59
C THR A 78 12.96 1.40 9.00
N ASP A 79 12.06 1.03 8.09
CA ASP A 79 11.28 -0.19 8.15
C ASP A 79 11.23 -0.80 6.75
N THR A 80 11.32 -2.11 6.65
CA THR A 80 11.63 -2.78 5.39
C THR A 80 10.67 -3.92 5.09
N ILE A 81 10.11 -3.89 3.88
CA ILE A 81 9.38 -4.99 3.26
C ILE A 81 10.24 -5.58 2.15
N GLN A 82 10.33 -6.91 2.11
CA GLN A 82 10.98 -7.65 1.05
C GLN A 82 9.94 -8.50 0.32
N THR A 83 10.05 -8.52 -1.00
CA THR A 83 9.12 -9.19 -1.89
C THR A 83 9.91 -9.96 -2.95
N ASP A 84 9.74 -11.28 -2.98
CA ASP A 84 10.19 -12.11 -4.09
C ASP A 84 9.11 -12.16 -5.18
N LEU A 85 9.24 -11.24 -6.13
CA LEU A 85 8.34 -11.01 -7.26
C LEU A 85 8.24 -12.20 -8.20
N SER A 86 9.28 -13.05 -8.24
CA SER A 86 9.33 -14.20 -9.15
C SER A 86 8.41 -15.34 -8.73
N GLY A 87 8.18 -15.50 -7.42
CA GLY A 87 7.29 -16.52 -6.89
C GLY A 87 5.91 -16.01 -6.45
N VAL A 88 5.61 -14.70 -6.57
CA VAL A 88 4.27 -14.17 -6.29
C VAL A 88 3.23 -14.87 -7.17
N GLU A 89 2.15 -15.34 -6.57
CA GLU A 89 1.11 -16.09 -7.29
C GLU A 89 0.48 -15.24 -8.43
N PRO A 90 0.09 -15.84 -9.56
CA PRO A 90 -0.50 -15.11 -10.68
C PRO A 90 -1.81 -14.39 -10.35
N SER A 91 -2.50 -14.80 -9.27
CA SER A 91 -3.71 -14.14 -8.79
C SER A 91 -3.43 -12.80 -8.10
N VAL A 92 -2.20 -12.53 -7.66
CA VAL A 92 -1.81 -11.24 -7.07
C VAL A 92 -1.27 -10.33 -8.18
N GLY A 93 -2.04 -9.31 -8.52
CA GLY A 93 -1.68 -8.35 -9.57
C GLY A 93 -0.94 -7.12 -9.03
N ARG A 94 -1.15 -6.79 -7.76
CA ARG A 94 -0.55 -5.62 -7.10
C ARG A 94 -0.17 -5.92 -5.65
N ILE A 95 0.83 -5.21 -5.17
CA ILE A 95 1.27 -5.21 -3.78
C ILE A 95 1.44 -3.74 -3.36
N LEU A 96 0.56 -3.26 -2.49
CA LEU A 96 0.67 -1.91 -1.94
C LEU A 96 1.72 -1.88 -0.84
N LEU A 97 2.50 -0.81 -0.79
CA LEU A 97 3.50 -0.55 0.24
C LEU A 97 3.02 0.64 1.05
N VAL A 98 2.63 0.37 2.29
CA VAL A 98 1.92 1.32 3.16
C VAL A 98 2.82 1.72 4.33
N ALA A 99 2.83 3.01 4.64
CA ALA A 99 3.36 3.55 5.88
C ALA A 99 2.19 3.93 6.80
N SER A 100 2.23 3.56 8.06
CA SER A 100 1.23 3.97 9.06
C SER A 100 1.90 4.51 10.31
N ALA A 101 1.25 5.47 10.96
CA ALA A 101 1.64 5.99 12.27
C ALA A 101 0.46 5.84 13.23
N ASP A 102 0.72 5.29 14.42
CA ASP A 102 -0.33 5.01 15.39
C ASP A 102 -0.88 6.30 16.01
N GLY A 103 -2.12 6.66 15.62
CA GLY A 103 -2.87 7.79 16.18
C GLY A 103 -2.28 9.19 15.93
N VAL A 104 -1.19 9.32 15.15
CA VAL A 104 -0.48 10.58 14.91
C VAL A 104 -0.38 10.84 13.42
N ALA A 105 -0.65 12.08 13.01
CA ALA A 105 -0.58 12.48 11.62
C ALA A 105 0.86 12.52 11.07
N PHE A 106 0.98 12.27 9.77
CA PHE A 106 2.25 12.27 9.04
C PHE A 106 2.83 13.67 8.82
N ASP A 107 2.13 14.76 9.18
CA ASP A 107 2.64 16.13 9.12
C ASP A 107 3.91 16.33 9.97
N ARG A 108 4.03 15.57 11.06
CA ARG A 108 5.22 15.56 11.93
C ARG A 108 6.35 14.68 11.41
N VAL A 109 6.08 13.78 10.46
CA VAL A 109 7.10 12.85 9.93
C VAL A 109 7.93 13.58 8.88
N THR A 110 9.19 13.84 9.23
CA THR A 110 10.12 14.55 8.35
C THR A 110 10.92 13.58 7.47
N SER A 111 11.14 14.00 6.22
CA SER A 111 11.97 13.26 5.25
C SER A 111 11.51 11.82 5.00
N LEU A 112 10.20 11.56 5.00
CA LEU A 112 9.66 10.24 4.65
C LEU A 112 9.97 9.92 3.18
N ARG A 113 10.65 8.81 2.96
CA ARG A 113 11.06 8.34 1.63
C ARG A 113 10.91 6.83 1.55
N ILE A 114 10.44 6.36 0.41
CA ILE A 114 10.53 4.94 0.04
C ILE A 114 11.71 4.73 -0.92
N LEU A 115 12.57 3.76 -0.62
CA LEU A 115 13.71 3.36 -1.44
C LEU A 115 13.55 1.90 -1.87
N LEU A 116 13.68 1.64 -3.16
CA LEU A 116 13.54 0.32 -3.75
C LEU A 116 14.93 -0.22 -4.08
N TYR A 117 15.31 -1.35 -3.52
CA TYR A 117 16.57 -2.04 -3.80
C TYR A 117 16.31 -3.38 -4.48
N ASP A 118 17.28 -3.82 -5.28
CA ASP A 118 17.40 -5.24 -5.62
C ASP A 118 17.94 -5.98 -4.41
N ALA A 119 17.22 -6.98 -3.91
CA ALA A 119 17.64 -7.74 -2.74
C ALA A 119 18.72 -8.79 -3.06
N ALA A 120 18.90 -9.16 -4.34
CA ALA A 120 19.94 -10.08 -4.78
C ALA A 120 21.31 -9.39 -4.90
N ALA A 121 21.32 -8.08 -5.12
CA ALA A 121 22.54 -7.28 -5.20
C ALA A 121 22.87 -6.64 -3.84
N ALA A 122 23.81 -7.25 -3.10
CA ALA A 122 24.35 -6.64 -1.90
C ALA A 122 25.03 -5.29 -2.24
N ASP A 123 24.77 -4.26 -1.42
CA ASP A 123 25.35 -2.92 -1.52
C ASP A 123 25.08 -2.15 -2.82
N ALA A 124 24.03 -2.51 -3.56
CA ALA A 124 23.61 -1.76 -4.73
C ALA A 124 22.92 -0.43 -4.37
N GLU A 125 23.14 0.57 -5.22
CA GLU A 125 22.32 1.78 -5.25
C GLU A 125 20.82 1.43 -5.41
N PRO A 126 19.91 2.20 -4.80
CA PRO A 126 18.48 1.96 -4.97
C PRO A 126 18.09 2.03 -6.46
N LEU A 127 17.26 1.09 -6.89
CA LEU A 127 16.65 1.08 -8.22
C LEU A 127 15.84 2.37 -8.45
N ALA A 128 15.10 2.78 -7.42
CA ALA A 128 14.29 3.99 -7.40
C ALA A 128 14.08 4.52 -5.98
N HIS A 129 13.77 5.80 -5.88
CA HIS A 129 13.29 6.40 -4.63
C HIS A 129 12.18 7.41 -4.89
N PHE A 130 11.31 7.57 -3.90
CA PHE A 130 10.21 8.53 -3.92
C PHE A 130 10.07 9.20 -2.56
N ASP A 131 10.07 10.53 -2.56
CA ASP A 131 9.79 11.34 -1.37
C ASP A 131 8.27 11.40 -1.16
N VAL A 132 7.81 10.82 -0.06
CA VAL A 132 6.39 10.72 0.27
C VAL A 132 6.02 11.90 1.15
N LYS A 133 4.96 12.63 0.78
CA LYS A 133 4.46 13.77 1.55
C LYS A 133 2.97 13.62 1.81
N PRO A 134 2.48 13.88 3.03
CA PRO A 134 1.05 14.02 3.28
C PRO A 134 0.48 15.21 2.50
N GLU A 135 -0.78 15.12 2.06
CA GLU A 135 -1.41 16.17 1.24
C GLU A 135 -2.23 17.14 2.10
N THR A 136 -2.95 16.60 3.08
CA THR A 136 -3.85 17.32 3.99
C THR A 136 -3.22 17.53 5.37
N GLY A 137 -2.18 16.77 5.71
CA GLY A 137 -1.53 16.80 7.01
C GLY A 137 -2.35 16.15 8.13
N GLN A 138 -3.47 15.50 7.80
CA GLN A 138 -4.33 14.76 8.74
C GLN A 138 -4.22 13.25 8.54
N GLU A 139 -3.38 12.81 7.60
CA GLU A 139 -3.25 11.40 7.25
C GLU A 139 -2.43 10.67 8.31
N THR A 140 -2.93 9.52 8.73
CA THR A 140 -2.28 8.60 9.69
C THR A 140 -1.85 7.29 9.02
N ALA A 141 -2.19 7.12 7.73
CA ALA A 141 -1.60 6.13 6.83
C ALA A 141 -1.37 6.70 5.42
N LEU A 142 -0.32 6.24 4.75
CA LEU A 142 0.07 6.66 3.40
C LEU A 142 0.43 5.43 2.56
N ILE A 143 -0.12 5.31 1.35
CA ILE A 143 0.36 4.39 0.33
C ILE A 143 1.57 5.03 -0.34
N CYS A 144 2.77 4.61 0.07
CA CYS A 144 4.04 5.12 -0.45
C CYS A 144 4.24 4.75 -1.92
N GLY A 145 3.77 3.57 -2.32
CA GLY A 145 3.79 3.11 -3.69
C GLY A 145 3.21 1.71 -3.85
N GLU A 146 3.22 1.22 -5.08
CA GLU A 146 2.73 -0.12 -5.40
C GLU A 146 3.71 -0.84 -6.32
N LEU A 147 3.87 -2.15 -6.09
CA LEU A 147 4.45 -3.08 -7.03
C LEU A 147 3.29 -3.67 -7.82
N TYR A 148 3.28 -3.52 -9.15
CA TYR A 148 2.20 -4.03 -9.98
C TYR A 148 2.76 -4.77 -11.19
N ARG A 149 2.03 -5.79 -11.62
CA ARG A 149 2.40 -6.61 -12.77
C ARG A 149 1.62 -6.15 -14.01
N ARG A 150 2.33 -5.94 -15.12
CA ARG A 150 1.71 -5.69 -16.43
C ARG A 150 2.29 -6.67 -17.46
N GLY A 151 1.49 -7.68 -17.83
CA GLY A 151 2.00 -8.83 -18.56
C GLY A 151 2.92 -9.66 -17.67
N ASP A 152 4.16 -9.91 -18.11
CA ASP A 152 5.16 -10.63 -17.33
C ASP A 152 6.18 -9.74 -16.63
N VAL A 153 5.97 -8.41 -16.70
CA VAL A 153 6.90 -7.44 -16.13
C VAL A 153 6.31 -6.79 -14.89
N TRP A 154 7.03 -6.90 -13.78
CA TRP A 154 6.77 -6.14 -12.57
C TRP A 154 7.27 -4.70 -12.71
N LYS A 155 6.52 -3.78 -12.11
CA LYS A 155 6.81 -2.36 -12.12
C LYS A 155 6.55 -1.78 -10.74
N PHE A 156 7.30 -0.76 -10.37
CA PHE A 156 6.99 0.05 -9.19
C PHE A 156 6.34 1.35 -9.64
N ARG A 157 5.27 1.78 -8.95
CA ARG A 157 4.64 3.10 -9.12
C ARG A 157 4.67 3.86 -7.80
N ALA A 158 5.08 5.12 -7.86
CA ALA A 158 4.99 6.03 -6.73
C ALA A 158 3.55 6.57 -6.62
N LEU A 159 2.90 6.42 -5.46
CA LEU A 159 1.51 6.83 -5.27
C LEU A 159 1.41 8.04 -4.34
N GLY A 160 1.89 7.94 -3.10
CA GLY A 160 1.75 9.02 -2.12
C GLY A 160 0.28 9.39 -1.87
N GLU A 161 -0.60 8.38 -1.81
CA GLU A 161 -2.00 8.54 -1.46
C GLU A 161 -2.15 8.43 0.06
N GLY A 162 -2.98 9.28 0.66
CA GLY A 162 -3.07 9.37 2.11
C GLY A 162 -4.46 9.14 2.66
N TYR A 163 -4.50 8.59 3.87
CA TYR A 163 -5.71 8.14 4.56
C TYR A 163 -5.79 8.78 5.96
N SER A 164 -6.82 9.58 6.19
CA SER A 164 -7.08 10.22 7.51
C SER A 164 -7.71 9.26 8.52
N ASN A 165 -8.39 8.21 8.05
CA ASN A 165 -8.93 7.11 8.86
C ASN A 165 -7.90 6.02 9.17
N GLY A 166 -6.62 6.27 8.85
CA GLY A 166 -5.48 5.43 9.21
C GLY A 166 -5.43 4.08 8.52
N LEU A 167 -4.60 3.20 9.07
CA LEU A 167 -4.35 1.88 8.49
C LEU A 167 -5.63 1.03 8.48
N LYS A 168 -6.48 1.16 9.49
CA LYS A 168 -7.79 0.46 9.56
C LYS A 168 -8.68 0.83 8.38
N GLY A 169 -8.81 2.13 8.10
CA GLY A 169 -9.63 2.61 7.01
C GLY A 169 -9.11 2.16 5.64
N LEU A 170 -7.79 2.30 5.43
CA LEU A 170 -7.12 1.77 4.24
C LEU A 170 -7.39 0.26 4.10
N ALA A 171 -7.18 -0.53 5.15
CA ALA A 171 -7.37 -1.98 5.12
C ALA A 171 -8.83 -2.35 4.77
N THR A 172 -9.80 -1.64 5.34
CA THR A 172 -11.23 -1.84 5.08
C THR A 172 -11.59 -1.54 3.62
N ASP A 173 -11.04 -0.47 3.05
CA ASP A 173 -11.27 -0.09 1.65
C ASP A 173 -10.78 -1.18 0.69
N PHE A 174 -9.68 -1.87 1.03
CA PHE A 174 -9.15 -3.00 0.27
C PHE A 174 -9.77 -4.36 0.65
N GLY A 175 -10.70 -4.41 1.60
CA GLY A 175 -11.50 -5.60 1.91
C GLY A 175 -11.06 -6.46 3.08
N ILE A 176 -10.14 -5.96 3.90
CA ILE A 176 -9.78 -6.59 5.17
C ILE A 176 -10.86 -6.24 6.20
N SER A 177 -11.37 -7.26 6.89
CA SER A 177 -12.30 -7.03 8.00
C SER A 177 -11.50 -6.84 9.29
N VAL A 178 -11.55 -5.64 9.86
CA VAL A 178 -10.90 -5.36 11.15
C VAL A 178 -11.96 -5.45 12.25
N ASP A 179 -12.04 -6.61 12.92
CA ASP A 179 -12.91 -6.77 14.09
C ASP A 179 -12.42 -5.87 15.24
N GLU A 180 -13.30 -5.00 15.74
CA GLU A 180 -13.02 -4.05 16.84
C GLU A 180 -13.02 -4.72 18.23
N SER A 181 -12.49 -5.94 18.36
CA SER A 181 -12.57 -6.73 19.59
C SER A 181 -11.36 -6.56 20.53
N GLU A 182 -10.30 -5.89 20.12
CA GLU A 182 -9.15 -5.58 20.98
C GLU A 182 -9.09 -4.07 21.26
N GLY A 183 -9.89 -3.63 22.24
CA GLY A 183 -9.87 -2.22 22.69
C GLY A 183 -11.08 -1.74 23.48
N ALA A 184 -12.13 -2.54 23.64
CA ALA A 184 -13.15 -2.28 24.65
C ALA A 184 -12.79 -3.08 25.91
N ASP A 185 -12.41 -2.38 26.98
CA ASP A 185 -12.65 -2.86 28.34
C ASP A 185 -14.08 -3.43 28.37
N ASP A 186 -14.21 -4.75 28.49
CA ASP A 186 -15.43 -5.38 28.93
C ASP A 186 -15.81 -4.74 30.29
N PRO A 187 -16.93 -4.01 30.41
CA PRO A 187 -17.54 -3.92 31.73
C PRO A 187 -18.03 -5.33 32.01
N VAL A 188 -17.28 -6.05 32.85
CA VAL A 188 -17.67 -7.30 33.49
C VAL A 188 -19.17 -7.27 33.74
N SER A 189 -19.91 -8.05 32.94
CA SER A 189 -21.32 -8.31 33.20
C SER A 189 -21.39 -8.99 34.57
N ALA A 190 -21.74 -8.21 35.59
CA ALA A 190 -22.06 -8.74 36.90
C ALA A 190 -23.17 -9.79 36.73
N PRO A 191 -23.06 -10.95 37.41
CA PRO A 191 -24.06 -11.99 37.28
C PRO A 191 -25.41 -11.48 37.80
N ARG A 192 -26.41 -11.53 36.92
CA ARG A 192 -27.81 -11.24 37.21
C ARG A 192 -28.29 -12.16 38.34
N PRO A 193 -28.85 -11.66 39.45
CA PRO A 193 -29.47 -12.50 40.46
C PRO A 193 -30.69 -13.20 39.86
N GLU A 194 -30.79 -14.52 40.08
CA GLU A 194 -31.94 -15.35 39.76
C GLU A 194 -33.24 -14.75 40.33
N ALA A 195 -34.28 -14.75 39.50
CA ALA A 195 -35.61 -14.32 39.87
C ALA A 195 -36.22 -15.29 40.89
N VAL A 196 -36.34 -14.85 42.14
CA VAL A 196 -37.24 -15.48 43.13
C VAL A 196 -38.64 -14.90 42.94
N GLN A 197 -39.58 -15.73 42.51
CA GLN A 197 -41.00 -15.38 42.44
C GLN A 197 -41.59 -15.12 43.85
N PRO A 198 -42.43 -14.09 44.03
CA PRO A 198 -43.37 -14.04 45.15
C PRO A 198 -44.81 -14.35 44.70
N ALA A 199 -45.48 -15.16 45.52
CA ALA A 199 -46.91 -15.48 45.47
C ALA A 199 -47.82 -14.26 45.77
N PRO A 200 -49.15 -14.32 45.51
CA PRO A 200 -50.01 -13.15 45.41
C PRO A 200 -50.64 -12.73 46.75
N ALA A 201 -50.81 -11.42 46.98
CA ALA A 201 -51.69 -10.84 48.00
C ALA A 201 -52.03 -9.36 47.66
N PRO A 202 -53.07 -8.74 48.24
CA PRO A 202 -54.16 -8.12 47.49
C PRO A 202 -54.14 -6.58 47.41
N SER A 203 -55.01 -6.09 46.53
CA SER A 203 -55.35 -4.70 46.20
C SER A 203 -55.31 -3.69 47.34
N ARG A 204 -54.75 -2.48 47.06
CA ARG A 204 -55.27 -1.18 47.54
C ARG A 204 -54.64 0.01 46.79
N SER A 205 -55.53 0.76 46.13
CA SER A 205 -55.63 2.22 45.98
C SER A 205 -54.55 3.04 45.23
N ALA A 206 -55.05 3.80 44.25
CA ALA A 206 -54.41 4.84 43.43
C ALA A 206 -53.82 6.02 44.24
N PRO A 207 -52.94 6.85 43.63
CA PRO A 207 -53.42 8.03 42.90
C PRO A 207 -52.73 8.34 41.55
N GLU A 208 -53.41 9.20 40.78
CA GLU A 208 -53.17 9.63 39.40
C GLU A 208 -51.86 10.42 39.13
N GLN A 209 -51.41 10.29 37.87
CA GLN A 209 -50.32 11.00 37.18
C GLN A 209 -50.47 12.52 37.11
N PRO A 210 -49.36 13.28 36.97
CA PRO A 210 -49.33 14.54 36.24
C PRO A 210 -48.82 14.37 34.79
N THR A 211 -49.56 14.96 33.86
CA THR A 211 -49.26 15.10 32.40
C THR A 211 -48.84 16.57 32.12
N PRO A 212 -48.09 16.87 31.03
CA PRO A 212 -47.35 18.12 30.84
C PRO A 212 -48.19 19.28 30.25
N PRO A 213 -47.71 20.55 30.30
CA PRO A 213 -48.47 21.70 29.81
C PRO A 213 -48.26 21.97 28.30
N GLN A 214 -49.37 22.35 27.65
CA GLN A 214 -49.52 22.82 26.26
C GLN A 214 -49.69 24.37 26.24
N PRO A 215 -49.32 25.11 25.17
CA PRO A 215 -49.34 26.57 25.15
C PRO A 215 -50.69 27.17 24.70
N ALA A 216 -50.99 28.40 25.16
CA ALA A 216 -52.20 29.17 24.83
C ALA A 216 -51.90 30.41 23.95
N PRO A 217 -52.84 30.89 23.10
CA PRO A 217 -52.70 32.11 22.31
C PRO A 217 -53.48 33.35 22.85
N ALA A 218 -52.90 34.51 22.57
CA ALA A 218 -53.44 35.86 22.29
C ALA A 218 -54.51 36.55 23.18
N HIS A 219 -54.18 37.75 23.66
CA HIS A 219 -55.13 38.88 23.81
C HIS A 219 -54.49 40.23 23.45
N SER A 220 -55.33 41.13 22.94
CA SER A 220 -55.04 42.43 22.31
C SER A 220 -55.07 43.63 23.27
N ALA A 221 -54.57 44.76 22.72
CA ALA A 221 -55.00 46.16 22.92
C ALA A 221 -54.28 47.03 23.98
N SER A 222 -53.61 48.10 23.52
CA SER A 222 -54.02 49.50 23.77
C SER A 222 -53.21 50.50 22.91
N ALA A 223 -53.76 51.69 22.66
CA ALA A 223 -53.44 52.63 21.57
C ALA A 223 -52.68 53.93 22.03
N PRO A 224 -52.67 55.09 21.31
CA PRO A 224 -51.51 55.94 20.93
C PRO A 224 -51.46 57.27 21.78
N PRO A 225 -50.89 58.47 21.40
CA PRO A 225 -50.27 59.00 20.15
C PRO A 225 -49.07 60.00 20.32
N VAL A 226 -48.60 60.62 19.20
CA VAL A 226 -48.25 62.07 18.99
C VAL A 226 -46.99 62.37 18.12
N VAL A 227 -47.24 62.98 16.94
CA VAL A 227 -46.65 64.19 16.26
C VAL A 227 -45.13 64.50 16.41
N GLY A 228 -44.33 64.58 15.33
CA GLY A 228 -44.07 65.82 14.55
C GLY A 228 -42.58 65.95 14.12
N PRO A 229 -42.20 66.86 13.18
CA PRO A 229 -41.14 66.64 12.17
C PRO A 229 -39.83 67.44 12.39
N GLU A 230 -38.72 67.06 11.73
CA GLU A 230 -37.70 67.97 11.13
C GLU A 230 -36.61 67.23 10.29
N GLN A 231 -36.19 67.86 9.19
CA GLN A 231 -35.18 67.50 8.16
C GLN A 231 -33.78 68.11 8.53
N PRO A 232 -32.72 68.13 7.68
CA PRO A 232 -32.14 67.17 6.71
C PRO A 232 -30.58 67.06 6.82
N THR A 233 -29.96 66.05 6.20
CA THR A 233 -28.58 66.01 5.59
C THR A 233 -28.26 64.54 5.24
N ALA A 234 -27.44 64.13 4.29
CA ALA A 234 -27.05 64.52 2.93
C ALA A 234 -26.29 63.29 2.35
N VAL A 235 -26.30 63.10 1.02
CA VAL A 235 -25.35 62.30 0.18
C VAL A 235 -25.31 60.74 0.41
N GLN A 236 -25.33 59.79 -0.54
CA GLN A 236 -24.84 59.64 -1.93
C GLN A 236 -25.62 58.53 -2.70
N PRO A 237 -25.54 58.46 -4.04
CA PRO A 237 -26.20 57.43 -4.86
C PRO A 237 -25.39 56.13 -5.03
N LEU A 238 -26.09 55.00 -5.11
CA LEU A 238 -25.58 53.68 -5.51
C LEU A 238 -25.28 53.63 -7.03
N PRO A 239 -24.19 52.95 -7.45
CA PRO A 239 -24.18 52.34 -8.77
C PRO A 239 -23.75 50.87 -8.78
N GLY A 240 -24.36 50.11 -9.69
CA GLY A 240 -23.63 49.09 -10.46
C GLY A 240 -23.97 47.64 -10.15
N ALA A 241 -24.97 47.09 -10.85
CA ALA A 241 -25.07 45.65 -11.09
C ALA A 241 -23.94 45.22 -12.05
N SER A 242 -23.04 44.37 -11.56
CA SER A 242 -21.93 43.81 -12.35
C SER A 242 -22.44 42.77 -13.36
N ARG A 243 -22.11 42.99 -14.63
CA ARG A 243 -22.38 42.10 -15.76
C ARG A 243 -21.21 41.10 -15.93
N PRO A 244 -21.42 39.85 -16.39
CA PRO A 244 -20.33 38.88 -16.54
C PRO A 244 -19.38 39.23 -17.69
N LEU A 245 -18.08 39.04 -17.48
CA LEU A 245 -17.02 39.22 -18.47
C LEU A 245 -17.12 38.18 -19.60
N PRO A 246 -16.81 38.54 -20.87
CA PRO A 246 -16.64 37.58 -21.96
C PRO A 246 -15.30 36.81 -21.83
N PRO A 247 -15.17 35.61 -22.43
CA PRO A 247 -13.95 34.80 -22.34
C PRO A 247 -12.78 35.43 -23.10
N GLU A 248 -11.60 35.44 -22.46
CA GLU A 248 -10.35 35.88 -23.08
C GLU A 248 -9.93 34.94 -24.22
N GLN A 249 -9.64 35.52 -25.38
CA GLN A 249 -8.96 34.83 -26.48
C GLN A 249 -7.45 34.77 -26.16
N PRO A 250 -6.78 33.62 -26.39
CA PRO A 250 -5.34 33.53 -26.18
C PRO A 250 -4.57 34.38 -27.19
N THR A 251 -3.81 35.33 -26.68
CA THR A 251 -2.87 36.16 -27.44
C THR A 251 -1.80 35.30 -28.11
N ALA A 252 -1.48 35.64 -29.36
CA ALA A 252 -0.51 34.96 -30.21
C ALA A 252 0.87 34.80 -29.55
N VAL A 253 1.42 33.59 -29.64
CA VAL A 253 2.79 33.26 -29.25
C VAL A 253 3.76 33.86 -30.28
N PRO A 254 4.77 34.64 -29.88
CA PRO A 254 5.83 35.03 -30.82
C PRO A 254 6.70 33.82 -31.19
N ALA A 255 6.98 33.66 -32.49
CA ALA A 255 7.77 32.58 -33.05
C ALA A 255 9.19 32.54 -32.45
N GLN A 256 9.58 31.37 -31.93
CA GLN A 256 10.94 31.07 -31.51
C GLN A 256 11.85 30.91 -32.75
N PRO A 257 13.09 31.45 -32.78
CA PRO A 257 14.04 31.14 -33.84
C PRO A 257 14.50 29.68 -33.74
N ALA A 258 14.49 28.99 -34.88
CA ALA A 258 14.91 27.60 -35.01
C ALA A 258 16.42 27.46 -34.72
N TYR A 259 16.76 26.86 -33.58
CA TYR A 259 18.09 26.31 -33.36
C TYR A 259 18.21 24.99 -34.13
N GLY A 260 19.04 25.02 -35.17
CA GLY A 260 19.32 23.86 -36.02
C GLY A 260 20.05 22.76 -35.26
N TYR A 261 19.49 21.56 -35.30
CA TYR A 261 20.25 20.34 -35.04
C TYR A 261 21.12 20.02 -36.28
N PRO A 262 22.39 19.64 -36.11
CA PRO A 262 23.16 19.07 -37.21
C PRO A 262 22.55 17.72 -37.62
N GLN A 263 22.33 17.55 -38.93
CA GLN A 263 21.91 16.30 -39.55
C GLN A 263 22.92 15.19 -39.28
N GLN A 264 22.42 14.09 -38.73
CA GLN A 264 23.15 12.83 -38.58
C GLN A 264 23.27 12.17 -39.97
N PRO A 265 24.47 11.71 -40.41
CA PRO A 265 24.61 11.06 -41.71
C PRO A 265 23.82 9.74 -41.74
N ALA A 266 23.10 9.50 -42.83
CA ALA A 266 22.38 8.26 -43.06
C ALA A 266 23.36 7.08 -43.13
N ALA A 267 23.15 6.08 -42.27
CA ALA A 267 23.85 4.81 -42.36
C ALA A 267 23.38 4.04 -43.61
N ALA A 268 24.33 3.67 -44.47
CA ALA A 268 24.09 2.80 -45.62
C ALA A 268 23.57 1.43 -45.16
N GLN A 269 22.41 1.03 -45.67
CA GLN A 269 21.86 -0.31 -45.49
C GLN A 269 22.62 -1.29 -46.41
N PRO A 270 23.11 -2.44 -45.93
CA PRO A 270 23.61 -3.48 -46.82
C PRO A 270 22.43 -4.20 -47.50
N SER A 271 22.42 -4.13 -48.83
CA SER A 271 21.55 -4.91 -49.71
C SER A 271 21.92 -6.40 -49.62
N TYR A 272 21.08 -7.21 -48.98
CA TYR A 272 21.15 -8.67 -49.09
C TYR A 272 20.15 -9.17 -50.15
N GLY A 273 20.71 -9.74 -51.21
CA GLY A 273 19.99 -10.26 -52.36
C GLY A 273 19.20 -11.53 -52.06
N TYR A 274 18.02 -11.60 -52.64
CA TYR A 274 17.20 -12.81 -52.78
C TYR A 274 17.80 -13.72 -53.86
N PRO A 275 17.94 -15.04 -53.64
CA PRO A 275 18.08 -15.99 -54.74
C PRO A 275 16.69 -16.42 -55.27
N PRO A 276 16.57 -16.74 -56.58
CA PRO A 276 15.28 -17.06 -57.19
C PRO A 276 14.81 -18.48 -56.89
N ALA A 277 13.48 -18.65 -56.89
CA ALA A 277 12.76 -19.90 -56.71
C ALA A 277 12.94 -20.84 -57.92
N ALA A 278 13.16 -22.13 -57.64
CA ALA A 278 13.04 -23.21 -58.62
C ALA A 278 11.94 -24.18 -58.16
N ALA A 279 10.93 -24.34 -59.01
CA ALA A 279 9.86 -25.31 -58.88
C ALA A 279 10.33 -26.70 -59.36
N GLY A 280 9.85 -27.77 -58.72
CA GLY A 280 9.97 -29.13 -59.24
C GLY A 280 10.00 -30.24 -58.18
N ARG A 281 8.82 -30.77 -57.83
CA ARG A 281 8.61 -32.16 -57.35
C ARG A 281 8.22 -32.99 -58.59
N PRO A 282 8.44 -34.33 -58.68
CA PRO A 282 8.00 -35.28 -57.64
C PRO A 282 8.81 -36.60 -57.46
N GLY A 283 8.48 -37.33 -56.39
CA GLY A 283 8.23 -38.78 -56.49
C GLY A 283 9.27 -39.77 -55.94
N TYR A 284 8.85 -40.50 -54.90
CA TYR A 284 9.13 -41.91 -54.55
C TYR A 284 10.54 -42.40 -54.18
N GLY A 285 10.61 -43.13 -53.05
CA GLY A 285 11.54 -44.26 -52.88
C GLY A 285 12.21 -44.36 -51.51
N TYR A 286 11.73 -45.24 -50.65
CA TYR A 286 12.55 -45.88 -49.59
C TYR A 286 13.62 -46.77 -50.25
N PRO A 287 14.80 -46.95 -49.63
CA PRO A 287 14.99 -48.18 -48.86
C PRO A 287 15.89 -48.07 -47.60
N GLN A 288 15.50 -48.87 -46.60
CA GLN A 288 16.28 -49.82 -45.77
C GLN A 288 17.62 -49.44 -45.09
N ALA A 289 17.67 -49.80 -43.81
CA ALA A 289 18.84 -49.79 -42.92
C ALA A 289 19.87 -50.88 -43.25
N PRO A 290 21.11 -50.74 -42.72
CA PRO A 290 21.91 -51.88 -42.30
C PRO A 290 22.05 -51.97 -40.77
N ALA A 291 22.01 -53.20 -40.29
CA ALA A 291 22.21 -53.60 -38.90
C ALA A 291 23.64 -54.11 -38.65
N THR A 292 24.09 -53.88 -37.41
CA THR A 292 25.00 -54.67 -36.54
C THR A 292 26.47 -54.95 -36.92
N ALA A 293 27.38 -54.44 -36.09
CA ALA A 293 28.38 -55.15 -35.25
C ALA A 293 29.25 -54.08 -34.53
N GLY A 294 29.66 -54.11 -33.26
CA GLY A 294 29.48 -54.94 -32.09
C GLY A 294 30.41 -54.39 -30.97
N VAL A 295 29.90 -54.31 -29.72
CA VAL A 295 30.59 -54.55 -28.42
C VAL A 295 31.91 -53.80 -28.17
N THR A 296 32.04 -52.83 -27.25
CA THR A 296 32.11 -52.94 -25.77
C THR A 296 32.08 -51.54 -25.12
N GLY A 297 31.46 -51.39 -23.94
CA GLY A 297 31.71 -50.24 -23.05
C GLY A 297 30.47 -49.79 -22.29
N ALA A 298 30.29 -50.34 -21.09
CA ALA A 298 29.15 -50.11 -20.22
C ALA A 298 29.15 -48.70 -19.58
N GLN A 299 27.94 -48.15 -19.50
CA GLN A 299 27.33 -47.37 -18.39
C GLN A 299 27.96 -46.01 -18.03
N SER A 300 27.22 -44.91 -18.21
CA SER A 300 26.20 -44.34 -17.29
C SER A 300 26.84 -43.91 -15.96
N GLY A 301 26.62 -42.72 -15.41
CA GLY A 301 25.63 -41.69 -15.65
C GLY A 301 25.83 -40.62 -14.57
N TYR A 302 25.25 -39.46 -14.83
CA TYR A 302 25.23 -38.28 -14.00
C TYR A 302 24.93 -38.57 -12.52
N GLY A 303 25.84 -38.15 -11.65
CA GLY A 303 25.75 -38.35 -10.20
C GLY A 303 24.76 -37.40 -9.54
N TYR A 304 23.84 -37.98 -8.78
CA TYR A 304 23.12 -37.33 -7.68
C TYR A 304 24.01 -37.26 -6.43
N PRO A 305 23.89 -36.25 -5.55
CA PRO A 305 24.51 -36.29 -4.24
C PRO A 305 23.81 -37.31 -3.32
N GLN A 306 24.62 -38.08 -2.59
CA GLN A 306 24.22 -39.12 -1.64
C GLN A 306 23.58 -38.52 -0.37
N PRO A 307 22.56 -39.17 0.25
CA PRO A 307 22.14 -38.85 1.60
C PRO A 307 23.17 -39.37 2.63
N VAL A 308 23.60 -38.50 3.54
CA VAL A 308 24.47 -38.85 4.66
C VAL A 308 23.69 -39.62 5.73
N THR A 309 23.81 -40.95 5.76
CA THR A 309 23.45 -41.77 6.92
C THR A 309 24.71 -42.08 7.72
N GLY A 310 25.08 -41.17 8.61
CA GLY A 310 26.06 -41.44 9.67
C GLY A 310 25.32 -41.84 10.94
N ALA A 311 25.62 -43.03 11.48
CA ALA A 311 25.20 -43.40 12.82
C ALA A 311 25.83 -42.43 13.86
N PRO A 312 25.13 -42.09 14.96
CA PRO A 312 25.71 -41.25 16.01
C PRO A 312 26.86 -41.99 16.70
N ASP A 313 27.95 -41.27 16.93
CA ASP A 313 29.13 -41.72 17.66
C ASP A 313 28.74 -42.11 19.10
N PRO A 314 29.00 -43.36 19.55
CA PRO A 314 28.62 -43.82 20.89
C PRO A 314 29.37 -43.11 22.03
N ASP A 315 30.44 -42.37 21.72
CA ASP A 315 31.26 -41.63 22.70
C ASP A 315 30.97 -40.12 22.75
N PHE A 316 29.95 -39.63 22.03
CA PHE A 316 29.57 -38.21 22.12
C PHE A 316 28.91 -37.89 23.48
N ARG A 317 29.66 -37.23 24.36
CA ARG A 317 29.12 -36.64 25.59
C ARG A 317 28.88 -35.13 25.43
N LEU A 318 27.65 -34.72 25.70
CA LEU A 318 27.28 -33.31 25.84
C LEU A 318 28.14 -32.62 26.93
N PRO A 319 28.61 -31.38 26.69
CA PRO A 319 29.29 -30.61 27.74
C PRO A 319 28.34 -30.31 28.90
N PRO A 320 28.84 -30.21 30.14
CA PRO A 320 27.99 -29.92 31.30
C PRO A 320 27.30 -28.57 31.13
N GLN A 321 25.98 -28.57 31.32
CA GLN A 321 25.17 -27.34 31.35
C GLN A 321 25.69 -26.43 32.46
N GLY A 322 25.95 -25.17 32.11
CA GLY A 322 26.37 -24.12 33.05
C GLY A 322 25.34 -23.88 34.17
N PRO A 323 25.74 -23.15 35.22
CA PRO A 323 24.96 -23.04 36.45
C PRO A 323 23.57 -22.46 36.21
N GLN A 324 22.56 -23.21 36.66
CA GLN A 324 21.17 -22.77 36.76
C GLN A 324 21.09 -21.66 37.82
N PHE A 325 20.81 -20.42 37.38
CA PHE A 325 20.48 -19.34 38.30
C PHE A 325 19.11 -19.62 38.94
N ILE A 326 19.13 -20.11 40.17
CA ILE A 326 17.95 -20.15 41.04
C ILE A 326 17.79 -18.76 41.64
N GLY A 327 16.67 -18.11 41.31
CA GLY A 327 16.30 -16.79 41.81
C GLY A 327 16.09 -16.75 43.32
N ARG A 328 16.45 -15.60 43.90
CA ARG A 328 15.90 -15.07 45.14
C ARG A 328 15.32 -13.70 44.86
#